data_AF-A0A379ERP4-F1
#
_entry.id   AF-A0A379ERP4-F1
#
_cell.length_a   1.000
_cell.length_b   1.000
_cell.length_c   1.000
_cell.angle_alpha   90.00
_cell.angle_beta   90.00
_cell.angle_gamma   90.00
#
_symmetry.space_group_name_H-M   'P 1'
#
loop_
_entity.id
_entity.type
_entity.pdbx_description
1 polymer ?
#
loop_
_entity_poly.entity_id
_entity_poly.type
_entity_poly.pdbx_seq_one_letter_code
_entity_poly.pdbx_strand_id
1 'polypeptide(L)'
;MQPLKGIQRPALISVIPTVDGEKSVMLDLGANIDCDAENLYQFALMGSIFAENSLNLVYPRIALLNIGSEDIKGHKSIRDAAVLLENDTALIILVLLKVTFC
;
A
#
# COMPACT_ATOMS: atom_id res chain seq x y z
N MET A 1 4.56 9.36 -21.70
CA MET A 1 4.64 8.14 -20.87
C MET A 1 3.28 7.49 -20.90
N GLN A 2 3.18 6.26 -21.41
CA GLN A 2 1.93 5.48 -21.35
C GLN A 2 1.97 4.58 -20.11
N PRO A 3 0.85 4.40 -19.39
CA PRO A 3 0.78 3.42 -18.31
C PRO A 3 1.13 2.03 -18.81
N LEU A 4 1.80 1.24 -17.96
CA LEU A 4 2.02 -0.18 -18.22
C LEU A 4 0.67 -0.88 -18.44
N LYS A 5 0.61 -1.82 -19.39
CA LYS A 5 -0.63 -2.55 -19.69
C LYS A 5 -1.09 -3.29 -18.43
N GLY A 6 -2.29 -2.96 -17.93
CA GLY A 6 -2.86 -3.52 -16.70
C GLY A 6 -2.72 -2.61 -15.47
N ILE A 7 -1.86 -1.59 -15.50
CA ILE A 7 -1.77 -0.56 -14.46
C ILE A 7 -2.66 0.61 -14.86
N GLN A 8 -3.71 0.86 -14.09
CA GLN A 8 -4.68 1.89 -14.44
C GLN A 8 -4.13 3.30 -14.24
N ARG A 9 -3.34 3.51 -13.19
CA ARG A 9 -2.85 4.84 -12.79
C ARG A 9 -1.43 4.76 -12.20
N PRO A 10 -0.58 5.77 -12.44
CA PRO A 10 0.68 5.90 -11.70
C PRO A 10 0.41 6.34 -10.26
N ALA A 11 1.31 5.99 -9.35
CA ALA A 11 1.34 6.48 -7.97
C ALA A 11 2.67 7.17 -7.70
N LEU A 12 2.64 8.28 -6.96
CA LEU A 12 3.85 8.87 -6.39
C LEU A 12 4.31 8.01 -5.21
N ILE A 13 5.57 7.60 -5.24
CA ILE A 13 6.19 6.79 -4.18
C ILE A 13 7.23 7.63 -3.44
N SER A 14 7.27 7.50 -2.12
CA SER A 14 8.38 8.01 -1.31
C SER A 14 8.81 6.97 -0.30
N VAL A 15 10.12 6.91 -0.06
CA VAL A 15 10.66 6.23 1.11
C VAL A 15 10.44 7.15 2.31
N ILE A 16 9.93 6.61 3.41
CA ILE A 16 9.63 7.34 4.64
C ILE A 16 10.43 6.69 5.78
N PRO A 17 11.09 7.50 6.63
CA PRO A 17 11.82 6.99 7.78
C PRO A 17 10.87 6.43 8.85
N THR A 18 11.30 5.37 9.54
CA THR A 18 10.68 4.86 10.76
C THR A 18 11.58 5.17 11.97
N VAL A 19 11.04 5.13 13.19
CA VAL A 19 11.79 5.41 14.43
C VAL A 19 12.77 4.29 14.74
N ASP A 20 12.45 3.05 14.38
CA ASP A 20 13.36 1.91 14.48
C ASP A 20 14.49 1.89 13.43
N GLY A 21 14.48 2.84 12.48
CA GLY A 21 15.49 2.95 11.42
C GLY A 21 15.28 2.00 10.24
N GLU A 22 14.20 1.22 10.26
CA GLU A 22 13.75 0.45 9.11
C GLU A 22 13.31 1.35 7.95
N LYS A 23 13.15 0.76 6.77
CA LYS A 23 12.69 1.49 5.59
C LYS A 23 11.20 1.23 5.39
N SER A 24 10.44 2.28 5.16
CA SER A 24 9.04 2.17 4.75
C SER A 24 8.83 2.90 3.44
N VAL A 25 7.82 2.49 2.67
CA VAL A 25 7.40 3.15 1.44
C VAL A 25 5.95 3.55 1.54
N MET A 26 5.63 4.77 1.14
CA MET A 26 4.27 5.26 1.03
C MET A 26 3.98 5.54 -0.44
N LEU A 27 2.84 5.04 -0.91
CA LEU A 27 2.38 5.20 -2.28
C LEU A 27 1.13 6.07 -2.34
N ASP A 28 1.09 6.84 -3.42
CA ASP A 28 0.08 7.82 -3.78
C ASP A 28 -0.04 8.99 -2.81
N LEU A 29 1.05 9.74 -2.68
CA LEU A 29 1.17 10.98 -1.91
C LEU A 29 0.46 12.18 -2.57
N GLY A 30 -0.72 11.97 -3.15
CA GLY A 30 -1.53 13.01 -3.80
C GLY A 30 -1.35 13.09 -5.32
N ALA A 31 -0.91 12.00 -5.98
CA ALA A 31 -0.91 11.93 -7.44
C ALA A 31 -2.33 11.76 -7.99
N ASN A 32 -3.18 11.05 -7.22
CA ASN A 32 -4.58 10.84 -7.53
C ASN A 32 -5.45 11.41 -6.40
N ILE A 33 -6.51 12.13 -6.78
CA ILE A 33 -7.49 12.70 -5.84
C ILE A 33 -8.43 11.62 -5.32
N ASP A 34 -8.88 10.75 -6.22
CA ASP A 34 -9.78 9.64 -5.92
C ASP A 34 -9.16 8.33 -6.41
N CYS A 35 -9.06 7.35 -5.51
CA CYS A 35 -8.60 5.99 -5.79
C CYS A 35 -9.67 4.99 -5.36
N ASP A 36 -10.01 4.09 -6.28
CA ASP A 36 -10.88 2.96 -5.98
C ASP A 36 -10.08 1.81 -5.34
N ALA A 37 -10.78 0.73 -4.99
CA ALA A 37 -10.19 -0.42 -4.33
C ALA A 37 -9.11 -1.11 -5.17
N GLU A 38 -9.33 -1.20 -6.49
CA GLU A 38 -8.41 -1.84 -7.42
C GLU A 38 -7.12 -1.01 -7.56
N ASN A 39 -7.23 0.32 -7.59
CA ASN A 39 -6.07 1.20 -7.61
C ASN A 39 -5.22 1.00 -6.34
N LEU A 40 -5.84 0.98 -5.16
CA LEU A 40 -5.15 0.76 -3.89
C LEU A 40 -4.47 -0.62 -3.84
N TYR A 41 -5.13 -1.67 -4.33
CA TYR A 41 -4.55 -3.00 -4.47
C TYR A 41 -3.33 -3.01 -5.40
N GLN A 42 -3.44 -2.38 -6.58
CA GLN A 42 -2.33 -2.26 -7.53
C GLN A 42 -1.15 -1.48 -6.93
N PHE A 43 -1.41 -0.41 -6.17
CA PHE A 43 -0.35 0.35 -5.50
C PHE A 43 0.36 -0.47 -4.44
N ALA A 44 -0.38 -1.24 -3.64
CA ALA A 44 0.20 -2.15 -2.66
C ALA A 44 1.10 -3.20 -3.34
N LEU A 45 0.64 -3.82 -4.43
CA LEU A 45 1.42 -4.79 -5.20
C LEU A 45 2.71 -4.16 -5.75
N MET A 46 2.62 -3.01 -6.43
CA MET A 46 3.80 -2.31 -6.95
C MET A 46 4.76 -1.88 -5.83
N GLY A 47 4.22 -1.41 -4.71
CA GLY A 47 4.98 -1.00 -3.53
C GLY A 47 5.78 -2.15 -2.92
N SER A 48 5.18 -3.34 -2.85
CA SER A 48 5.86 -4.55 -2.35
C SER A 48 7.04 -4.95 -3.24
N ILE A 49 6.85 -4.96 -4.57
CA ILE A 49 7.90 -5.26 -5.53
C ILE A 49 9.02 -4.23 -5.43
N PHE A 50 8.69 -2.94 -5.32
CA PHE A 50 9.67 -1.88 -5.15
C PHE A 50 10.46 -2.03 -3.83
N ALA A 51 9.77 -2.28 -2.72
CA ALA A 51 10.38 -2.47 -1.41
C ALA A 51 11.36 -3.65 -1.39
N GLU A 52 10.97 -4.77 -1.99
CA GLU A 52 11.84 -5.95 -2.10
C GLU A 52 13.08 -5.66 -2.96
N ASN A 53 12.89 -5.15 -4.17
CA ASN A 53 13.97 -5.04 -5.16
C ASN A 53 14.86 -3.81 -4.97
N SER A 54 14.30 -2.68 -4.51
CA SER A 54 15.03 -1.41 -4.41
C SER A 54 15.52 -1.11 -3.00
N LEU A 55 14.83 -1.61 -1.97
CA LEU A 55 15.18 -1.35 -0.58
C LEU A 55 15.80 -2.56 0.13
N ASN A 56 15.79 -3.73 -0.51
CA ASN A 56 16.23 -5.03 0.02
C ASN A 56 15.42 -5.46 1.26
N LEU A 57 14.13 -5.10 1.31
CA LEU A 57 13.23 -5.54 2.37
C LEU A 57 12.73 -6.94 2.04
N VAL A 58 13.27 -7.93 2.75
CA VAL A 58 12.82 -9.33 2.61
C VAL A 58 11.42 -9.43 3.21
N TYR A 59 10.44 -9.88 2.41
CA TYR A 59 9.04 -10.04 2.83
C TYR A 59 8.40 -8.72 3.33
N PRO A 60 8.28 -7.69 2.47
CA PRO A 60 7.75 -6.40 2.88
C PRO A 60 6.30 -6.54 3.32
N ARG A 61 5.99 -5.99 4.50
CA ARG A 61 4.62 -5.95 5.01
C ARG A 61 3.84 -4.87 4.29
N ILE A 62 2.63 -5.22 3.85
CA ILE A 62 1.69 -4.27 3.24
C ILE A 62 0.66 -3.84 4.28
N ALA A 63 0.34 -2.55 4.30
CA ALA A 63 -0.72 -1.97 5.10
C ALA A 63 -1.47 -0.87 4.33
N LEU A 64 -2.77 -0.70 4.61
CA LEU A 64 -3.58 0.38 4.09
C LEU A 64 -3.71 1.50 5.13
N LEU A 65 -3.44 2.74 4.72
CA LEU A 65 -3.68 3.91 5.57
C LEU A 65 -5.19 4.19 5.67
N ASN A 66 -5.66 4.46 6.88
CA ASN A 66 -7.07 4.55 7.23
C ASN A 66 -7.20 5.29 8.57
N ILE A 67 -8.42 5.59 8.96
CA ILE A 67 -8.75 6.42 10.14
C ILE A 67 -8.75 5.64 11.48
N GLY A 68 -8.58 4.32 11.46
CA GLY A 68 -8.58 3.48 12.66
C GLY A 68 -8.32 2.02 12.32
N SER A 69 -8.12 1.17 13.32
CA SER A 69 -7.65 -0.21 13.13
C SER A 69 -8.75 -1.25 12.87
N GLU A 70 -9.99 -0.89 13.11
CA GLU A 70 -11.14 -1.79 12.99
C GLU A 70 -11.60 -1.90 11.53
N ASP A 71 -11.89 -3.12 11.07
CA ASP A 71 -12.22 -3.45 9.67
C ASP A 71 -13.38 -2.61 9.08
N ILE A 72 -14.29 -2.16 9.95
CA ILE A 72 -15.46 -1.37 9.55
C ILE A 72 -15.12 0.10 9.27
N LYS A 73 -13.98 0.61 9.77
CA LYS A 73 -13.61 2.03 9.65
C LYS A 73 -13.03 2.35 8.28
N GLY A 74 -13.18 3.61 7.88
CA GLY A 74 -12.63 4.11 6.62
C GLY A 74 -13.63 4.26 5.50
N HIS A 75 -13.11 4.64 4.33
CA HIS A 75 -13.89 4.71 3.10
C HIS A 75 -14.14 3.30 2.55
N LYS A 76 -15.20 3.16 1.72
CA LYS A 76 -15.53 1.89 1.10
C LYS A 76 -14.38 1.33 0.25
N SER A 77 -13.68 2.19 -0.48
CA SER A 77 -12.51 1.80 -1.29
C SER A 77 -11.40 1.16 -0.47
N ILE A 78 -11.12 1.67 0.74
CA ILE A 78 -10.10 1.12 1.64
C ILE A 78 -10.52 -0.26 2.14
N ARG A 79 -11.78 -0.42 2.57
CA ARG A 79 -12.28 -1.72 3.05
C ARG A 79 -12.31 -2.77 1.95
N ASP A 80 -12.78 -2.39 0.77
CA ASP A 80 -12.80 -3.29 -0.39
C ASP A 80 -11.37 -3.67 -0.81
N ALA A 81 -10.42 -2.73 -0.78
CA ALA A 81 -9.01 -3.02 -1.05
C ALA A 81 -8.40 -3.96 -0.01
N ALA A 82 -8.78 -3.85 1.26
CA ALA A 82 -8.35 -4.78 2.30
C ALA A 82 -8.79 -6.21 1.96
N VAL A 83 -10.05 -6.38 1.53
CA VAL A 83 -10.57 -7.69 1.09
C VAL A 83 -9.81 -8.20 -0.15
N LEU A 84 -9.51 -7.35 -1.13
CA LEU A 84 -8.70 -7.75 -2.29
C LEU A 84 -7.31 -8.24 -1.87
N LEU A 85 -6.67 -7.51 -0.96
CA LEU A 85 -5.35 -7.88 -0.43
C LEU A 85 -5.41 -9.20 0.34
N GLU A 86 -6.35 -9.37 1.28
CA GLU A 86 -6.49 -10.61 2.06
C GLU A 86 -6.66 -11.87 1.20
N ASN A 87 -7.29 -11.74 0.03
CA ASN A 87 -7.47 -12.86 -0.90
C ASN A 87 -6.21 -13.15 -1.75
N ASP A 88 -5.20 -12.28 -1.73
CA ASP A 88 -3.95 -12.46 -2.45
C ASP A 88 -2.89 -13.14 -1.57
N THR A 89 -2.78 -14.46 -1.72
CA THR A 89 -1.84 -15.27 -0.93
C THR A 89 -0.37 -15.05 -1.29
N ALA A 90 -0.06 -14.32 -2.38
CA ALA A 90 1.32 -14.04 -2.76
C ALA A 90 1.93 -12.88 -1.95
N LEU A 91 1.10 -12.12 -1.23
CA LEU A 91 1.52 -10.96 -0.46
C LEU A 91 1.55 -11.25 1.04
N ILE A 92 2.57 -10.75 1.72
CA ILE A 92 2.63 -10.79 3.19
C ILE A 92 1.89 -9.57 3.73
N ILE A 93 0.67 -9.82 4.16
CA ILE A 93 -0.28 -8.77 4.52
C ILE A 93 -0.31 -8.65 6.04
N LEU A 94 -0.11 -7.43 6.52
CA LEU A 94 -0.62 -7.02 7.83
C LEU A 94 -1.82 -6.10 7.56
N VAL A 95 -3.04 -6.62 7.69
CA VAL A 95 -4.21 -5.76 7.82
C VAL A 95 -4.18 -5.16 9.23
N LEU A 96 -3.23 -4.26 9.45
CA LEU A 96 -3.02 -3.59 10.72
C LEU A 96 -2.65 -2.15 10.45
N LEU A 97 -3.71 -1.37 10.49
CA LEU A 97 -3.74 0.02 10.83
C LEU A 97 -3.22 0.23 12.24
N LYS A 98 -1.89 0.27 12.35
CA LYS A 98 -1.34 1.29 13.20
C LYS A 98 -0.60 2.24 12.28
N VAL A 99 -1.11 3.46 12.20
CA VAL A 99 -0.28 4.64 11.98
C VAL A 99 0.73 4.65 13.12
N THR A 100 1.73 3.79 13.02
CA THR A 100 2.95 3.97 13.79
C THR A 100 3.98 4.28 12.74
N PHE A 101 4.16 5.58 12.55
CA PHE A 101 5.49 6.14 12.33
C PHE A 101 6.34 5.89 13.59
N CYS A 102 6.44 4.64 14.06
CA CYS A 102 7.49 4.18 14.95
C CYS A 102 8.25 3.12 14.18
#